data_AF-A0AAW2X018-F1
#
_entry.id   AF-A0AAW2X018-F1
#
_cell.length_a   1.000
_cell.length_b   1.000
_cell.length_c   1.000
_cell.angle_alpha   90.00
_cell.angle_beta   90.00
_cell.angle_gamma   90.00
#
_symmetry.space_group_name_H-M   'P 1'
#
loop_
_entity.id
_entity.type
_entity.pdbx_description
1 polymer ?
#
loop_
_entity_poly.entity_id
_entity_poly.type
_entity_poly.pdbx_seq_one_letter_code
_entity_poly.pdbx_strand_id
1 'polypeptide(L)'
;MELPPSFWGHALETAVKLLNISPSKSIPQTPYEIWHDKPASYKYLRVWGSPAYVKRLVGDKIDSRSSLCRFIGYPKETAGYFFMIQPSKRFLSREMPCSWKRVFHRITNVMRS
;
A
#
# COMPACT_ATOMS: atom_id res chain seq x y z
N MET A 1 -14.97 -10.09 4.62
CA MET A 1 -13.84 -10.88 5.15
C MET A 1 -12.97 -9.93 5.94
N GLU A 2 -13.09 -9.97 7.25
CA GLU A 2 -12.49 -9.00 8.17
C GLU A 2 -11.00 -9.30 8.37
N LEU A 3 -10.17 -8.25 8.39
CA LEU A 3 -8.79 -8.40 8.82
C LEU A 3 -8.76 -8.51 10.35
N PRO A 4 -7.92 -9.39 10.94
CA PRO A 4 -7.81 -9.51 12.39
C PRO A 4 -7.55 -8.18 13.09
N PRO A 5 -8.11 -7.96 14.31
CA PRO A 5 -7.91 -6.74 15.10
C PRO A 5 -6.44 -6.32 15.28
N SER A 6 -5.52 -7.30 15.30
CA SER A 6 -4.08 -7.07 15.40
C SER A 6 -3.49 -6.18 14.30
N PHE A 7 -4.18 -6.02 13.17
CA PHE A 7 -3.71 -5.20 12.03
C PHE A 7 -4.29 -3.78 12.01
N TRP A 8 -5.15 -3.42 12.96
CA TRP A 8 -5.78 -2.10 12.98
C TRP A 8 -4.78 -0.97 13.20
N GLY A 9 -3.68 -1.22 13.92
CA GLY A 9 -2.56 -0.27 14.02
C GLY A 9 -2.01 0.11 12.64
N HIS A 10 -1.85 -0.85 11.74
CA HIS A 10 -1.40 -0.59 10.37
C HIS A 10 -2.46 0.08 9.50
N ALA A 11 -3.75 -0.21 9.75
CA ALA A 11 -4.85 0.49 9.09
C ALA A 11 -4.83 1.98 9.48
N LEU A 12 -4.67 2.28 10.76
CA LEU A 12 -4.57 3.64 11.28
C LEU A 12 -3.34 4.36 10.71
N GLU A 13 -2.16 3.73 10.74
CA GLU A 13 -0.95 4.29 10.13
C GLU A 13 -1.13 4.59 8.64
N THR A 14 -1.80 3.69 7.91
CA THR A 14 -2.12 3.88 6.49
C THR A 14 -3.07 5.06 6.29
N ALA A 15 -4.11 5.18 7.12
CA ALA A 15 -5.07 6.28 7.06
C ALA A 15 -4.39 7.63 7.34
N VAL A 16 -3.56 7.72 8.39
CA VAL A 16 -2.78 8.93 8.71
C VAL A 16 -1.85 9.29 7.56
N LYS A 17 -1.16 8.31 6.97
CA LYS A 17 -0.28 8.56 5.82
C LYS A 17 -1.05 9.07 4.60
N LEU A 18 -2.21 8.48 4.31
CA LEU A 18 -3.10 8.94 3.23
C LEU A 18 -3.62 10.36 3.47
N LEU A 19 -3.94 10.71 4.71
CA LEU A 19 -4.37 12.05 5.09
C LEU A 19 -3.26 13.08 4.87
N ASN A 20 -2.03 12.76 5.28
CA ASN A 20 -0.89 13.67 5.17
C ASN A 20 -0.47 13.96 3.72
N ILE A 21 -0.79 13.07 2.79
CA ILE A 21 -0.50 13.23 1.36
C ILE A 21 -1.74 13.62 0.55
N SER A 22 -2.90 13.73 1.18
CA SER A 22 -4.10 14.26 0.53
C SER A 22 -4.04 15.79 0.57
N PRO A 23 -4.32 16.49 -0.54
CA PRO A 23 -4.50 17.92 -0.48
C PRO A 23 -5.74 18.25 0.37
N SER A 24 -5.77 19.46 0.91
CA SER A 24 -6.97 19.99 1.56
C SER A 24 -7.65 20.99 0.63
N LYS A 25 -8.96 21.22 0.83
CA LYS A 25 -9.68 22.24 0.04
C LYS A 25 -9.12 23.65 0.25
N SER A 26 -8.54 23.91 1.41
CA SER A 26 -8.08 25.25 1.80
C SER A 26 -6.65 25.55 1.37
N ILE A 27 -5.82 24.51 1.18
CA ILE A 27 -4.39 24.64 0.87
C ILE A 27 -4.05 23.66 -0.27
N PRO A 28 -3.53 24.14 -1.41
CA PRO A 28 -3.22 23.29 -2.56
C PRO A 28 -2.04 22.33 -2.32
N GLN A 29 -1.21 22.62 -1.31
CA GLN A 29 -0.11 21.77 -0.88
C GLN A 29 -0.58 20.78 0.20
N THR A 30 -0.03 19.57 0.14
CA THR A 30 -0.27 18.53 1.15
C THR A 30 0.59 18.77 2.40
N PRO A 31 0.16 18.34 3.60
CA PRO A 31 1.02 18.39 4.80
C PRO A 31 2.40 17.75 4.59
N TYR A 32 2.46 16.66 3.83
CA TYR A 32 3.70 16.00 3.45
C TYR A 32 4.62 16.91 2.61
N GLU A 33 4.06 17.63 1.63
CA GLU A 33 4.81 18.58 0.81
C GLU A 33 5.37 19.73 1.66
N ILE A 34 4.58 20.24 2.61
CA ILE A 34 4.99 21.32 3.51
C ILE A 34 6.11 20.86 4.46
N TRP A 35 6.04 19.64 4.99
CA TRP A 35 7.05 19.15 5.92
C TRP A 35 8.35 18.67 5.28
N HIS A 36 8.30 18.22 4.03
CA HIS A 36 9.44 17.61 3.36
C HIS A 36 9.98 18.42 2.18
N ASP A 37 9.35 19.56 1.86
CA ASP A 37 9.63 20.42 0.70
C ASP A 37 9.76 19.62 -0.61
N LYS A 38 8.94 18.56 -0.75
CA LYS A 38 8.99 17.60 -1.85
C LYS A 38 7.59 17.25 -2.34
N PRO A 39 7.35 17.19 -3.66
CA PRO A 39 6.05 16.85 -4.22
C PRO A 39 5.60 15.47 -3.74
N ALA A 40 4.32 15.38 -3.35
CA ALA A 40 3.73 14.11 -2.92
C ALA A 40 3.63 13.18 -4.13
N SER A 41 4.27 12.01 -4.02
CA SER A 41 4.15 10.95 -5.04
C SER A 41 2.99 10.04 -4.71
N TYR A 42 1.97 10.01 -5.56
CA TYR A 42 0.85 9.10 -5.38
C TYR A 42 1.17 7.68 -5.87
N LYS A 43 2.23 7.51 -6.69
CA LYS A 43 2.60 6.28 -7.46
C LYS A 43 2.68 4.99 -6.64
N TYR A 44 2.98 5.11 -5.36
CA TYR A 44 3.15 3.98 -4.46
C TYR A 44 1.90 3.71 -3.61
N LEU A 45 0.85 4.52 -3.71
CA LEU A 45 -0.33 4.40 -2.86
C LEU A 45 -1.25 3.26 -3.27
N ARG A 46 -1.76 2.58 -2.25
CA ARG A 46 -2.57 1.37 -2.35
C ARG A 46 -3.69 1.41 -1.34
N VAL A 47 -4.84 0.87 -1.75
CA VAL A 47 -6.02 0.73 -0.89
C VAL A 47 -5.74 -0.36 0.12
N TRP A 48 -5.91 -0.03 1.40
CA TRP A 48 -5.79 -0.99 2.49
C TRP A 48 -6.72 -2.20 2.27
N GLY A 49 -6.22 -3.40 2.54
CA GLY A 49 -6.96 -4.65 2.35
C GLY A 49 -7.10 -5.11 0.89
N SER A 50 -6.60 -4.35 -0.09
CA SER A 50 -6.70 -4.73 -1.50
C SER A 50 -5.96 -6.04 -1.81
N PRO A 51 -6.51 -6.88 -2.70
CA PRO A 51 -5.84 -8.10 -3.12
C PRO A 51 -4.59 -7.79 -3.94
N ALA A 52 -3.52 -8.53 -3.67
CA ALA A 52 -2.23 -8.40 -4.31
C ALA A 52 -1.66 -9.79 -4.62
N TYR A 53 -1.26 -10.01 -5.86
CA TYR A 53 -0.53 -11.22 -6.23
C TYR A 53 0.97 -10.94 -6.11
N VAL A 54 1.59 -11.45 -5.05
CA VAL A 54 3.02 -11.26 -4.81
C VAL A 54 3.79 -12.47 -5.32
N LYS A 55 4.87 -12.22 -6.06
CA LYS A 55 5.72 -13.28 -6.60
C LYS A 55 6.41 -14.01 -5.45
N ARG A 56 6.35 -15.34 -5.46
CA ARG A 56 7.11 -16.16 -4.52
C ARG A 56 8.54 -16.28 -5.05
N LEU A 57 9.52 -15.87 -4.26
CA LEU A 57 10.94 -15.94 -4.65
C LEU A 57 11.50 -17.37 -4.57
N VAL A 58 10.82 -18.28 -3.86
CA VAL A 58 11.22 -19.68 -3.68
C VAL A 58 10.11 -20.59 -4.21
N GLY A 59 10.37 -21.32 -5.29
CA GLY A 59 9.45 -22.31 -5.84
C GLY A 59 10.08 -23.04 -7.02
N ASP A 60 9.91 -24.36 -7.04
CA ASP A 60 10.36 -25.20 -8.15
C ASP A 60 9.60 -24.89 -9.43
N LYS A 61 10.19 -25.31 -10.56
CA LYS A 61 9.91 -24.93 -11.95
C LYS A 61 8.43 -25.04 -12.42
N ILE A 62 7.53 -25.60 -11.60
CA ILE A 62 6.13 -25.94 -11.93
C ILE A 62 5.10 -25.29 -10.96
N ASP A 63 5.51 -24.72 -9.82
CA ASP A 63 4.54 -24.20 -8.85
C ASP A 63 4.02 -22.78 -9.19
N SER A 64 2.85 -22.45 -8.66
CA SER A 64 2.20 -21.14 -8.83
C SER A 64 3.14 -20.00 -8.40
N ARG A 65 3.67 -19.26 -9.39
CA ARG A 65 4.72 -18.23 -9.19
C ARG A 65 4.30 -17.05 -8.33
N SER A 66 3.03 -16.94 -7.95
CA SER A 66 2.49 -15.83 -7.16
C SER A 66 1.43 -16.30 -6.18
N SER A 67 1.46 -15.75 -4.96
CA SER A 67 0.47 -16.01 -3.92
C SER A 67 -0.48 -14.83 -3.77
N LEU A 68 -1.77 -15.12 -3.61
CA LEU A 68 -2.78 -14.10 -3.30
C LEU A 68 -2.58 -13.63 -1.86
N CYS A 69 -2.39 -12.32 -1.71
CA CYS A 69 -2.15 -11.66 -0.45
C CYS A 69 -3.08 -10.46 -0.29
N ARG A 70 -3.21 -9.94 0.93
CA ARG A 70 -3.86 -8.66 1.21
C ARG A 70 -2.84 -7.62 1.65
N PHE A 71 -2.97 -6.40 1.15
CA PHE A 71 -2.17 -5.27 1.59
C PHE A 71 -2.58 -4.81 2.98
N ILE A 72 -1.61 -4.62 3.89
CA ILE A 72 -1.87 -4.21 5.27
C ILE A 72 -1.33 -2.82 5.59
N GLY A 73 -0.32 -2.33 4.88
CA GLY A 73 0.26 -1.02 5.15
C GLY A 73 1.70 -0.87 4.67
N TYR A 74 2.31 0.24 5.07
CA TYR A 74 3.67 0.58 4.65
C TYR A 74 4.67 0.39 5.79
N PRO A 75 5.85 -0.21 5.54
CA PRO A 75 6.99 -0.15 6.46
C PRO A 75 7.43 1.30 6.72
N LYS A 76 7.86 1.58 7.97
CA LYS A 76 8.33 2.91 8.40
C LYS A 76 9.72 3.24 7.86
N GLU A 77 10.63 2.27 7.87
CA GLU A 77 12.07 2.48 7.65
C GLU A 77 12.56 2.08 6.26
N THR A 78 11.71 1.45 5.44
CA THR A 78 12.13 0.88 4.15
C THR A 78 11.09 1.17 3.08
N ALA A 79 11.51 1.30 1.82
CA ALA A 79 10.57 1.30 0.70
C ALA A 79 10.00 -0.10 0.49
N GLY A 80 8.68 -0.26 0.61
CA GLY A 80 8.01 -1.54 0.40
C GLY A 80 6.56 -1.56 0.86
N TYR A 81 6.01 -2.75 0.99
CA TYR A 81 4.62 -3.01 1.36
C TYR A 81 4.53 -4.20 2.31
N PHE A 82 3.70 -4.08 3.34
CA PHE A 82 3.32 -5.22 4.17
C PHE A 82 2.13 -5.95 3.58
N PHE A 83 2.25 -7.27 3.52
CA PHE A 83 1.25 -8.17 2.97
C PHE A 83 0.90 -9.29 3.95
N MET A 84 -0.34 -9.78 3.84
CA MET A 84 -0.89 -10.92 4.57
C MET A 84 -1.22 -12.05 3.59
N ILE A 85 -0.71 -13.26 3.79
CA ILE A 85 -1.05 -14.45 2.97
C ILE A 85 -2.22 -15.23 3.61
N GLN A 86 -2.22 -15.28 4.94
CA GLN A 86 -3.18 -15.99 5.79
C GLN A 86 -3.37 -15.14 7.07
N PRO A 87 -4.48 -15.28 7.83
CA PRO A 87 -4.82 -14.38 8.95
C PRO A 87 -3.74 -14.23 10.04
N SER A 88 -2.69 -15.03 10.03
CA SER A 88 -1.65 -15.08 11.06
C SER A 88 -0.23 -14.78 10.57
N LYS A 89 0.03 -14.60 9.26
CA LYS A 89 1.38 -14.36 8.73
C LYS A 89 1.47 -13.07 7.93
N ARG A 90 2.30 -12.14 8.43
CA ARG A 90 2.73 -10.93 7.70
C ARG A 90 4.09 -11.16 7.03
N PHE A 91 4.30 -10.55 5.88
CA PHE A 91 5.61 -10.49 5.25
C PHE A 91 5.83 -9.13 4.58
N LEU A 92 7.09 -8.73 4.48
CA LEU A 92 7.52 -7.53 3.78
C LEU A 92 7.87 -7.90 2.35
N SER A 93 7.28 -7.21 1.38
CA SER A 93 7.74 -7.26 -0.01
C SER A 93 8.14 -5.86 -0.45
N ARG A 94 9.34 -5.77 -1.02
CA ARG A 94 9.83 -4.55 -1.68
C ARG A 94 9.36 -4.47 -3.14
N GLU A 95 9.02 -5.61 -3.73
CA GLU A 95 8.53 -5.67 -5.10
C GLU A 95 7.05 -5.29 -5.17
N MET A 96 6.72 -4.48 -6.18
CA MET A 96 5.36 -4.12 -6.50
C MET A 96 4.61 -5.32 -7.11
N PRO A 97 3.47 -5.74 -6.54
CA PRO A 97 2.64 -6.81 -7.09
C PRO A 97 2.26 -6.55 -8.55
N CYS A 98 2.37 -7.59 -9.39
CA CYS A 98 2.01 -7.50 -10.81
C CYS A 98 0.56 -7.04 -11.03
N SER A 99 -0.35 -7.41 -10.13
CA SER A 99 -1.77 -7.04 -10.19
C SER A 99 -2.03 -5.54 -10.09
N TRP A 100 -1.14 -4.78 -9.46
CA TRP A 100 -1.33 -3.35 -9.23
C TRP A 100 -0.79 -2.45 -10.34
N LYS A 101 -0.14 -3.02 -11.35
CA LYS A 101 0.31 -2.27 -12.52
C LYS A 101 -0.85 -1.64 -13.32
N ARG A 102 -2.08 -2.16 -13.17
CA ARG A 102 -3.27 -1.72 -13.94
C ARG A 102 -4.27 -0.84 -13.17
N VAL A 103 -4.33 -0.90 -11.83
CA VAL A 103 -5.40 -0.28 -11.01
C VAL A 103 -5.12 1.20 -10.66
N PHE A 104 -4.14 1.82 -11.31
CA PHE A 104 -3.57 3.09 -10.85
C PHE A 104 -4.45 4.34 -11.10
N HIS A 105 -5.29 4.31 -12.14
CA HIS A 105 -5.93 5.53 -12.66
C HIS A 105 -7.04 6.12 -11.77
N ARG A 106 -7.72 5.31 -10.94
CA ARG A 106 -8.91 5.77 -10.21
C ARG A 106 -8.58 6.56 -8.92
N ILE A 107 -7.49 6.21 -8.25
CA ILE A 107 -7.10 6.84 -6.96
C ILE A 107 -6.47 8.22 -7.19
N THR A 108 -5.66 8.36 -8.25
CA THR A 108 -5.02 9.62 -8.59
C THR A 108 -6.02 10.71 -8.95
N ASN A 109 -7.16 10.34 -9.55
CA ASN A 109 -8.19 11.30 -9.93
C ASN A 109 -8.95 11.85 -8.71
N VAL A 110 -9.12 11.04 -7.66
CA VAL A 110 -9.74 11.49 -6.39
C VAL A 110 -8.79 12.40 -5.61
N MET A 111 -7.48 12.10 -5.61
CA MET A 111 -6.48 12.89 -4.88
C MET A 111 -6.08 14.20 -5.61
N ARG A 112 -6.45 14.36 -6.89
CA ARG A 112 -6.18 15.55 -7.71
C ARG A 112 -7.41 16.45 -7.93
N SER A 113 -8.58 16.01 -7.48
CA SER A 113 -9.87 16.72 -7.55
C SER A 113 -10.10 17.55 -6.30
#